data_AF-A0A9P6YQL2-F1
#
_entry.id   AF-A0A9P6YQL2-F1
#
_cell.length_a   1.000
_cell.length_b   1.000
_cell.length_c   1.000
_cell.angle_alpha   90.00
_cell.angle_beta   90.00
_cell.angle_gamma   90.00
#
_symmetry.space_group_name_H-M   'P 1'
#
loop_
_entity.id
_entity.type
_entity.pdbx_description
1 polymer ?
#
loop_
_entity_poly.entity_id
_entity_poly.type
_entity_poly.pdbx_seq_one_letter_code
_entity_poly.pdbx_strand_id
1 'polypeptide(L)'
;MAHKDWTVDDWKRVTWSDETKINRFNSDGRTWAWIRSGESLKSHHVKMTVKHGGGSNMLWSAITYAGVGWMCKINGNMDKALYKEILEDELERTTEFNIDKLELERQQVIF
;
A
#
# COMPACT_ATOMS: atom_id res chain seq x y z
N MET A 1 -23.52 8.35 -10.83
CA MET A 1 -22.49 7.85 -9.90
C MET A 1 -21.81 6.70 -10.61
N ALA A 2 -20.52 6.81 -10.94
CA ALA A 2 -19.82 5.74 -11.66
C ALA A 2 -19.70 4.50 -10.75
N HIS A 3 -19.79 3.30 -11.34
CA HIS A 3 -19.58 2.02 -10.68
C HIS A 3 -20.53 1.66 -9.52
N LYS A 4 -21.59 2.46 -9.27
CA LYS A 4 -22.55 2.23 -8.18
C LYS A 4 -23.29 0.89 -8.31
N ASP A 5 -23.63 0.53 -9.54
CA ASP A 5 -24.43 -0.67 -9.86
C ASP A 5 -23.55 -1.83 -10.35
N TRP A 6 -22.23 -1.77 -10.08
CA TRP A 6 -21.32 -2.85 -10.42
C TRP A 6 -21.58 -4.09 -9.57
N THR A 7 -21.68 -5.21 -10.27
CA THR A 7 -21.81 -6.54 -9.68
C THR A 7 -20.46 -7.01 -9.13
N VAL A 8 -20.48 -8.11 -8.37
CA VAL A 8 -19.25 -8.76 -7.91
C VAL A 8 -18.35 -9.12 -9.08
N ASP A 9 -18.91 -9.61 -10.19
CA ASP A 9 -18.12 -9.98 -11.38
C ASP A 9 -17.51 -8.76 -12.08
N ASP A 10 -18.15 -7.59 -12.00
CA ASP A 10 -17.54 -6.35 -12.47
C ASP A 10 -16.31 -6.00 -11.63
N TRP A 11 -16.41 -6.15 -10.30
CA TRP A 11 -15.30 -5.89 -9.36
C TRP A 11 -14.15 -6.90 -9.47
N LYS A 12 -14.43 -8.14 -9.87
CA LYS A 12 -13.39 -9.18 -10.10
C LYS A 12 -12.35 -8.76 -11.14
N ARG A 13 -12.76 -7.91 -12.09
CA ARG A 13 -11.90 -7.42 -13.17
C ARG A 13 -10.97 -6.29 -12.74
N VAL A 14 -11.16 -5.71 -11.54
CA VAL A 14 -10.38 -4.56 -11.07
C VAL A 14 -9.08 -5.01 -10.42
N THR A 15 -7.98 -4.42 -10.87
CA THR A 15 -6.70 -4.44 -10.17
C THR A 15 -6.55 -3.16 -9.35
N TRP A 16 -6.31 -3.31 -8.05
CA TRP A 16 -6.11 -2.19 -7.13
C TRP A 16 -4.61 -2.06 -6.85
N SER A 17 -4.07 -0.86 -6.92
CA SER A 17 -2.68 -0.60 -6.52
C SER A 17 -2.56 0.62 -5.63
N ASP A 18 -1.55 0.62 -4.78
CA ASP A 18 -1.20 1.79 -3.97
C ASP A 18 0.26 1.69 -3.50
N GLU A 19 0.78 2.82 -3.03
CA GLU A 19 2.05 2.89 -2.32
C GLU A 19 1.85 2.88 -0.81
N THR A 20 2.71 2.17 -0.09
CA THR A 20 2.69 2.17 1.38
C THR A 20 4.07 2.40 1.98
N LYS A 21 4.09 3.15 3.08
CA LYS A 21 5.27 3.40 3.89
C LYS A 21 5.24 2.51 5.13
N ILE A 22 6.25 1.65 5.28
CA ILE A 22 6.44 0.82 6.46
C ILE A 22 7.61 1.37 7.27
N ASN A 23 7.30 1.95 8.43
CA ASN A 23 8.31 2.49 9.34
C ASN A 23 8.99 1.38 10.15
N ARG A 24 10.32 1.44 10.26
CA ARG A 24 11.08 0.49 11.10
C ARG A 24 10.83 0.74 12.59
N PHE A 25 10.70 2.01 12.97
CA PHE A 25 10.45 2.42 14.34
C PHE A 25 9.36 3.48 14.40
N ASN A 26 8.49 3.33 15.39
CA ASN A 26 7.36 4.22 15.65
C ASN A 26 6.36 4.33 14.48
N SER A 27 5.15 4.77 14.80
CA SER A 27 4.14 5.12 13.80
C SER A 27 4.25 6.61 13.53
N ASP A 28 3.91 7.04 12.31
CA ASP A 28 3.71 8.46 11.99
C ASP A 28 2.42 9.02 12.65
N GLY A 29 1.59 8.14 13.22
CA GLY A 29 0.36 8.49 13.92
C GLY A 29 0.55 9.07 15.32
N ARG A 30 -0.55 9.58 15.88
CA ARG A 30 -0.58 10.12 17.25
C ARG A 30 -0.39 9.01 18.27
N THR A 31 0.47 9.28 19.26
CA THR A 31 0.59 8.45 20.46
C THR A 31 -0.18 9.11 21.59
N TRP A 32 -0.91 8.30 22.37
CA TRP A 32 -1.74 8.78 23.47
C TRP A 32 -1.18 8.24 24.79
N ALA A 33 -1.23 9.06 25.84
CA ALA A 33 -0.86 8.68 27.20
C ALA A 33 -1.92 9.20 28.18
N TRP A 34 -2.18 8.43 29.23
CA TRP A 34 -3.09 8.81 30.30
C TRP A 34 -2.29 9.44 31.44
N ILE A 35 -2.66 10.65 31.86
CA ILE A 35 -1.97 11.39 32.93
C ILE A 35 -3.02 11.86 33.94
N ARG A 36 -2.72 11.71 35.23
CA ARG A 36 -3.57 12.24 36.29
C ARG A 36 -3.54 13.77 36.25
N SER A 37 -4.67 14.41 36.54
CA SER A 37 -4.77 15.87 36.55
C SER A 37 -3.75 16.47 37.52
N GLY A 38 -2.95 17.42 37.05
CA GLY A 38 -1.89 18.07 37.82
C GLY A 38 -0.54 17.34 37.86
N GLU A 39 -0.43 16.12 37.31
CA GLU A 39 0.86 15.42 37.19
C GLU A 39 1.59 15.76 35.89
N SER A 40 2.92 15.75 35.92
CA SER A 40 3.76 15.91 34.74
C SER A 40 3.94 14.59 33.96
N LEU A 41 4.36 14.71 32.69
CA LEU A 41 4.79 13.57 31.89
C LEU A 41 5.98 12.86 32.55
N LYS A 42 5.85 11.55 32.71
CA LYS A 42 6.90 10.66 33.22
C LYS A 42 7.53 9.93 32.04
N SER A 43 8.72 9.37 32.22
CA SER A 43 9.45 8.67 31.15
C SER A 43 8.63 7.55 30.50
N HIS A 44 7.83 6.80 31.26
CA HIS A 44 6.96 5.75 30.74
C HIS A 44 5.72 6.25 29.99
N HIS A 45 5.39 7.55 30.07
CA HIS A 45 4.35 8.18 29.27
C HIS A 45 4.85 8.64 27.90
N VAL A 46 6.17 8.65 27.69
CA VAL A 46 6.79 9.16 26.46
C VAL A 46 7.37 8.01 25.65
N LYS A 47 6.98 7.93 24.37
CA LYS A 47 7.60 7.01 23.43
C LYS A 47 8.90 7.63 22.93
N MET A 48 10.02 6.97 23.20
CA MET A 48 11.33 7.44 22.74
C MET A 48 11.38 7.51 21.21
N THR A 49 11.92 8.60 20.68
CA THR A 49 12.17 8.76 19.25
C THR A 49 13.63 8.47 18.94
N VAL A 50 13.87 7.76 17.86
CA VAL A 50 15.21 7.62 17.28
C VAL A 50 15.48 8.82 16.38
N LYS A 51 16.68 9.41 16.47
CA LYS A 51 17.08 10.49 15.55
C LYS A 51 16.94 10.00 14.10
N HIS A 52 16.26 10.80 13.26
CA HIS A 52 15.89 10.48 11.87
C HIS A 52 14.84 9.36 11.69
N GLY A 53 14.06 9.01 12.72
CA GLY A 53 12.95 8.05 12.61
C GLY A 53 13.38 6.60 12.38
N GLY A 54 14.69 6.33 12.32
CA GLY A 54 15.25 4.99 12.16
C GLY A 54 15.01 4.34 10.79
N GLY A 55 14.49 5.11 9.82
CA GLY A 55 14.24 4.68 8.44
C GLY A 55 12.87 4.02 8.22
N SER A 56 12.48 4.00 6.96
CA SER A 56 11.25 3.37 6.46
C SER A 56 11.50 2.71 5.11
N ASN A 57 10.69 1.71 4.76
CA ASN A 57 10.62 1.19 3.40
C ASN A 57 9.36 1.72 2.73
N MET A 58 9.51 2.27 1.53
CA MET A 58 8.40 2.57 0.63
C MET A 58 8.21 1.36 -0.28
N LEU A 59 6.97 0.88 -0.41
CA LEU A 59 6.61 -0.22 -1.28
C LEU A 59 5.51 0.24 -2.24
N TRP A 60 5.52 -0.30 -3.45
CA TRP A 60 4.37 -0.30 -4.35
C TRP A 60 3.85 -1.74 -4.44
N SER A 61 2.55 -1.92 -4.49
CA SER A 61 1.96 -3.24 -4.72
C SER A 61 0.59 -3.14 -5.39
N ALA A 62 0.19 -4.22 -6.06
CA ALA A 62 -1.16 -4.39 -6.56
C ALA A 62 -1.83 -5.63 -5.95
N ILE A 63 -3.16 -5.60 -5.84
CA ILE A 63 -4.02 -6.69 -5.41
C ILE A 63 -5.18 -6.84 -6.38
N THR A 64 -5.66 -8.06 -6.54
CA THR A 64 -6.81 -8.38 -7.38
C THR A 64 -7.79 -9.23 -6.60
N TYR A 65 -8.95 -9.52 -7.19
CA TYR A 65 -9.89 -10.46 -6.59
C TYR A 65 -9.30 -11.87 -6.45
N ALA A 66 -8.42 -12.28 -7.37
CA ALA A 66 -7.77 -13.58 -7.33
C ALA A 66 -6.75 -13.72 -6.18
N GLY A 67 -6.20 -12.60 -5.70
CA GLY A 67 -5.27 -12.60 -4.58
C GLY A 67 -4.28 -11.43 -4.60
N VAL A 68 -3.20 -11.61 -3.86
CA VAL A 68 -2.10 -10.64 -3.77
C VAL A 68 -1.31 -10.67 -5.08
N GLY A 69 -1.14 -9.50 -5.69
CA GLY A 69 -0.30 -9.33 -6.86
C GLY A 69 1.18 -9.17 -6.50
N TRP A 70 1.94 -8.63 -7.44
CA TRP A 70 3.36 -8.36 -7.24
C TRP A 70 3.59 -7.06 -6.50
N MET A 71 4.77 -6.96 -5.90
CA MET A 71 5.21 -5.79 -5.15
C MET A 71 6.69 -5.52 -5.36
N CYS A 72 7.07 -4.25 -5.28
CA CYS A 72 8.45 -3.85 -5.34
C CYS A 72 8.77 -2.81 -4.27
N LYS A 73 10.04 -2.76 -3.88
CA LYS A 73 10.57 -1.73 -3.00
C LYS A 73 10.96 -0.51 -3.82
N ILE A 74 10.44 0.65 -3.43
CA ILE A 74 10.82 1.94 -3.99
C ILE A 74 12.07 2.43 -3.25
N ASN A 75 13.16 2.64 -3.99
CA ASN A 75 14.39 3.20 -3.45
C ASN A 75 14.41 4.71 -3.67
N GLY A 76 14.30 5.49 -2.60
CA GLY A 76 14.24 6.95 -2.67
C GLY A 76 12.83 7.46 -2.97
N ASN A 77 12.75 8.56 -3.72
CA ASN A 77 11.47 9.13 -4.14
C ASN A 77 11.05 8.51 -5.47
N MET A 78 9.77 8.15 -5.58
CA MET A 78 9.20 7.69 -6.85
C MET A 78 9.09 8.87 -7.81
N ASP A 79 9.75 8.76 -8.96
CA ASP A 79 9.53 9.66 -10.09
C ASP A 79 8.66 8.99 -11.16
N LYS A 80 8.31 9.76 -12.19
CA LYS A 80 7.47 9.28 -13.29
C LYS A 80 8.10 8.12 -14.07
N ALA A 81 9.44 8.10 -14.21
CA ALA A 81 10.12 7.07 -14.97
C ALA A 81 10.08 5.73 -14.22
N LEU A 82 10.43 5.76 -12.93
CA LEU A 82 10.35 4.61 -12.06
C LEU A 82 8.91 4.10 -11.93
N TYR A 83 7.92 4.99 -11.80
CA TYR A 83 6.52 4.56 -11.77
C TYR A 83 6.12 3.83 -13.05
N LYS A 84 6.52 4.34 -14.22
CA LYS A 84 6.26 3.69 -15.50
C LYS A 84 6.91 2.29 -15.59
N GLU A 85 8.16 2.16 -15.12
CA GLU A 85 8.85 0.85 -15.07
C GLU A 85 8.10 -0.14 -14.16
N ILE A 86 7.61 0.31 -13.02
CA ILE A 86 6.81 -0.52 -12.09
C ILE A 86 5.50 -0.98 -12.76
N LEU A 87 4.84 -0.12 -13.54
CA LEU A 87 3.64 -0.51 -14.28
C LEU A 87 3.96 -1.52 -15.39
N GLU A 88 5.07 -1.34 -16.10
CA GLU A 88 5.48 -2.23 -17.19
C GLU A 88 5.95 -3.61 -16.70
N ASP A 89 6.36 -3.73 -15.43
CA ASP A 89 6.83 -4.99 -14.84
C ASP A 89 5.86 -5.57 -13.81
N GLU A 90 5.70 -4.93 -12.65
CA GLU A 90 4.97 -5.52 -11.52
C GLU A 90 3.45 -5.52 -11.72
N LEU A 91 2.89 -4.45 -12.32
CA LEU A 91 1.48 -4.44 -12.66
C LEU A 91 1.17 -5.41 -13.79
N GLU A 92 2.04 -5.51 -14.79
CA GLU A 92 1.87 -6.43 -15.92
C GLU A 92 1.78 -7.87 -15.43
N ARG A 93 2.74 -8.30 -14.59
CA ARG A 93 2.73 -9.63 -13.98
C ARG A 93 1.52 -9.86 -13.08
N THR A 94 1.06 -8.83 -12.38
CA THR A 94 -0.16 -8.92 -11.55
C THR A 94 -1.40 -9.12 -12.42
N THR A 95 -1.43 -8.44 -13.57
CA THR A 95 -2.52 -8.54 -14.53
C THR A 95 -2.55 -9.92 -15.19
N GLU A 96 -1.40 -10.45 -15.59
CA GLU A 96 -1.27 -11.82 -16.10
C GLU A 96 -1.73 -12.86 -15.07
N PHE A 97 -1.34 -12.70 -13.80
CA PHE A 97 -1.82 -13.54 -12.71
C PHE A 97 -3.36 -13.52 -12.58
N ASN A 98 -3.97 -12.34 -12.66
CA ASN A 98 -5.43 -12.21 -12.56
C ASN A 98 -6.14 -12.88 -13.75
N ILE A 99 -5.59 -12.69 -14.95
CA ILE A 99 -6.09 -13.28 -16.20
C ILE A 99 -6.07 -14.80 -16.12
N ASP A 100 -4.94 -15.38 -15.71
CA ASP A 100 -4.79 -16.83 -15.56
C ASP A 100 -5.76 -17.39 -14.52
N LYS A 101 -5.89 -16.73 -13.36
CA LYS A 101 -6.69 -17.25 -12.24
C LYS A 101 -8.19 -17.12 -12.41
N LEU A 102 -8.64 -16.09 -13.11
CA LEU A 102 -10.07 -15.80 -13.33
C LEU A 102 -10.52 -16.09 -14.75
N GLU A 103 -9.64 -16.63 -15.60
CA GLU A 103 -9.89 -16.92 -17.02
C GLU A 103 -10.43 -15.69 -17.78
N LEU A 104 -9.89 -14.51 -17.46
CA LEU A 104 -10.30 -13.25 -18.06
C LEU A 104 -9.53 -12.98 -19.36
N GLU A 105 -10.15 -12.27 -20.29
CA GLU A 105 -9.44 -11.69 -21.43
C GLU A 105 -8.71 -10.42 -21.00
N ARG A 106 -7.59 -10.09 -21.67
CA ARG A 106 -6.80 -8.91 -21.31
C ARG A 106 -7.60 -7.61 -21.36
N GLN A 107 -8.50 -7.47 -22.33
CA GLN A 107 -9.37 -6.29 -22.48
C GLN A 107 -10.44 -6.18 -21.38
N GLN A 108 -10.69 -7.26 -20.63
CA GLN A 108 -11.65 -7.25 -19.53
C GLN A 108 -11.05 -6.71 -18.24
N VAL A 109 -9.73 -6.79 -18.05
CA VAL A 109 -9.08 -6.28 -16.84
C VAL A 109 -9.13 -4.75 -16.82
N ILE A 110 -9.44 -4.21 -15.65
CA ILE A 110 -9.57 -2.78 -15.38
C ILE A 110 -8.46 -2.40 -14.39
N PHE A 111 -7.60 -1.47 -14.81
CA PHE A 111 -6.63 -0.79 -13.96
C PHE A 111 -6.89 0.72 -14.02
#